data_AF-A0A937J8L2-F1
#
_entry.id   AF-A0A937J8L2-F1
#
_cell.length_a   1.000
_cell.length_b   1.000
_cell.length_c   1.000
_cell.angle_alpha   90.00
_cell.angle_beta   90.00
_cell.angle_gamma   90.00
#
_symmetry.space_group_name_H-M   'P 1'
#
loop_
_entity.id
_entity.type
_entity.pdbx_description
1 polymer ?
#
loop_
_entity_poly.entity_id
_entity_poly.type
_entity_poly.pdbx_seq_one_letter_code
_entity_poly.pdbx_strand_id
1 'polypeptide(L)'
;MSGFHMDNYHQHTYVPGQEIAKPNTRWIWKVFFIMLLVTIVEVGFAFANDAGMGQTRFISFTVQKWIFIALTLVKAYYIIFSFMHLGHERFNFKLTISLTTVFLVYFIVLMMMEGYALRDVKLKEPDFFTRTYKDHHAAPAAGHGDEAHGEAHSDGHAH
;
A
#
# COMPACT_ATOMS: atom_id res chain seq x y z
N MET A 1 56.29 -9.01 -34.02
CA MET A 1 55.46 -8.50 -32.90
C MET A 1 54.30 -7.74 -33.52
N SER A 2 53.18 -8.43 -33.72
CA SER A 2 51.97 -7.85 -34.28
C SER A 2 51.40 -6.84 -33.29
N GLY A 3 51.55 -5.55 -33.63
CA GLY A 3 50.95 -4.45 -32.89
C GLY A 3 49.45 -4.65 -32.78
N PHE A 4 49.00 -4.84 -31.54
CA PHE A 4 47.60 -4.91 -31.15
C PHE A 4 46.94 -3.56 -31.51
N HIS A 5 46.30 -3.50 -32.68
CA HIS A 5 45.59 -2.33 -33.17
C HIS A 5 44.36 -2.07 -32.29
N MET A 6 44.40 -0.96 -31.55
CA MET A 6 43.34 -0.47 -30.66
C MET A 6 42.41 0.49 -31.43
N ASP A 7 41.92 0.09 -32.60
CA ASP A 7 41.28 1.02 -33.56
C ASP A 7 39.76 1.13 -33.37
N ASN A 8 39.21 0.52 -32.32
CA ASN A 8 37.76 0.47 -32.08
C ASN A 8 37.33 1.17 -30.78
N TYR A 9 37.95 2.32 -30.49
CA TYR A 9 37.43 3.27 -29.52
C TYR A 9 37.26 4.63 -30.21
N HIS A 10 36.13 4.81 -30.88
CA HIS A 10 35.67 6.14 -31.28
C HIS A 10 35.37 6.96 -30.03
N GLN A 11 36.40 7.61 -29.50
CA GLN A 11 36.26 8.60 -28.46
C GLN A 11 35.46 9.77 -29.04
N HIS A 12 34.25 9.98 -28.56
CA HIS A 12 33.49 11.21 -28.81
C HIS A 12 34.22 12.37 -28.10
N THR A 13 35.33 12.81 -28.68
CA THR A 13 36.01 14.03 -28.29
C THR A 13 35.08 15.19 -28.64
N TYR A 14 34.87 16.07 -27.66
CA TYR A 14 34.24 17.37 -27.87
C TYR A 14 35.03 18.11 -28.96
N VAL A 15 34.52 18.14 -30.19
CA VAL A 15 35.09 18.92 -31.28
C VAL A 15 34.54 20.33 -31.15
N PRO A 16 35.36 21.33 -30.76
CA PRO A 16 34.90 22.72 -30.71
C PRO A 16 34.48 23.15 -32.12
N GLY A 17 33.17 23.36 -32.33
CA GLY A 17 32.58 23.72 -33.62
C GLY A 17 31.45 22.81 -34.11
N GLN A 18 31.18 21.65 -33.49
CA GLN A 18 29.96 20.88 -33.78
C GLN A 18 28.75 21.44 -33.02
N GLU A 19 27.68 21.75 -33.74
CA GLU A 19 26.37 22.06 -33.14
C GLU A 19 25.89 20.87 -32.30
N ILE A 20 25.75 21.10 -30.98
CA ILE A 20 25.08 20.16 -30.09
C ILE A 20 23.61 20.11 -30.52
N ALA A 21 23.15 18.94 -30.97
CA ALA A 21 21.75 18.74 -31.35
C ALA A 21 20.83 19.17 -30.18
N LYS A 22 19.94 20.13 -30.43
CA LYS A 22 19.06 20.67 -29.39
C LYS A 22 18.19 19.55 -28.81
N PRO A 23 18.21 19.32 -27.47
CA PRO A 23 17.33 18.34 -26.86
C PRO A 23 15.88 18.76 -27.07
N ASN A 24 15.05 17.81 -27.51
CA ASN A 24 13.66 18.07 -27.86
C ASN A 24 12.77 18.11 -26.60
N THR A 25 13.09 18.99 -25.64
CA THR A 25 12.48 19.03 -24.30
C THR A 25 10.99 19.44 -24.34
N ARG A 26 10.53 20.05 -25.43
CA ARG A 26 9.15 20.56 -25.57
C ARG A 26 8.09 19.47 -25.40
N TRP A 27 8.36 18.26 -25.85
CA TRP A 27 7.40 17.17 -25.77
C TRP A 27 7.23 16.68 -24.31
N ILE A 28 8.33 16.62 -23.56
CA ILE A 28 8.35 16.28 -22.13
C ILE A 28 7.48 17.25 -21.34
N TRP A 29 7.63 18.56 -21.58
CA TRP A 29 6.84 19.58 -20.90
C TRP A 29 5.34 19.42 -21.13
N LYS A 30 4.92 19.01 -22.34
CA LYS A 30 3.50 18.76 -22.65
C LYS A 30 2.94 17.60 -21.82
N VAL A 31 3.66 16.48 -21.78
CA VAL A 31 3.23 15.30 -21.01
C VAL A 31 3.26 15.55 -19.52
N PHE A 32 4.28 16.25 -19.02
CA PHE A 32 4.36 16.64 -17.62
C PHE A 32 3.13 17.44 -17.20
N PHE A 33 2.75 18.48 -17.96
CA PHE A 33 1.58 19.29 -17.64
C PHE A 33 0.25 18.53 -17.73
N ILE A 34 0.10 17.62 -18.69
CA ILE A 34 -1.09 16.77 -18.78
C ILE A 34 -1.22 15.88 -17.53
N MET A 35 -0.14 15.22 -17.14
CA MET A 35 -0.14 14.34 -15.96
C MET A 35 -0.29 15.12 -14.65
N LEU A 36 0.28 16.33 -14.58
CA LEU A 36 0.10 17.25 -13.46
C LEU A 36 -1.36 17.68 -13.33
N LEU A 37 -1.99 18.10 -14.44
CA LEU A 37 -3.39 18.52 -14.45
C LEU A 37 -4.32 17.40 -13.99
N VAL A 38 -4.12 16.18 -14.51
CA VAL A 38 -4.88 15.00 -14.07
C VAL A 38 -4.70 14.77 -12.55
N THR A 39 -3.50 14.98 -12.01
CA THR A 39 -3.23 14.85 -10.56
C THR A 39 -3.94 15.92 -9.74
N ILE A 40 -3.95 17.17 -10.22
CA ILE A 40 -4.65 18.27 -9.55
C ILE A 40 -6.16 18.00 -9.55
N VAL A 41 -6.71 17.55 -10.67
CA VAL A 41 -8.14 17.20 -10.78
C VAL A 41 -8.48 16.05 -9.84
N GLU A 42 -7.66 15.01 -9.80
CA GLU A 42 -7.83 13.86 -8.91
C GLU A 42 -7.86 14.31 -7.44
N VAL A 43 -6.84 15.01 -6.97
CA VAL A 43 -6.75 15.49 -5.58
C VAL A 43 -7.87 16.49 -5.27
N GLY A 44 -8.19 17.39 -6.20
CA GLY A 44 -9.31 18.32 -6.07
C GLY A 44 -10.65 17.59 -5.95
N PHE A 45 -10.84 16.48 -6.66
CA PHE A 45 -12.02 15.62 -6.56
C PHE A 45 -12.09 14.90 -5.21
N ALA A 46 -10.94 14.49 -4.64
CA ALA A 46 -10.89 13.96 -3.28
C ALA A 46 -11.33 15.00 -2.25
N PHE A 47 -10.75 16.21 -2.29
CA PHE A 47 -11.11 17.26 -1.35
C PHE A 47 -12.56 17.73 -1.54
N ALA A 48 -13.07 17.81 -2.77
CA ALA A 48 -14.45 18.22 -3.01
C ALA A 48 -15.49 17.22 -2.46
N ASN A 49 -15.16 15.92 -2.42
CA ASN A 49 -16.05 14.91 -1.83
C ASN A 49 -15.90 14.85 -0.28
N ASP A 50 -14.74 15.25 0.25
CA ASP A 50 -14.42 15.22 1.68
C ASP A 50 -14.62 16.58 2.40
N ALA A 51 -14.93 17.64 1.65
CA ALA A 51 -15.12 19.00 2.17
C ALA A 51 -16.38 19.13 3.02
N GLY A 52 -16.27 18.71 4.28
CA GLY A 52 -17.03 19.26 5.40
C GLY A 52 -18.41 18.65 5.62
N MET A 53 -18.57 18.09 6.81
CA MET A 53 -19.83 17.83 7.53
C MET A 53 -21.10 18.40 6.86
N GLY A 54 -21.90 17.52 6.26
CA GLY A 54 -23.29 17.79 5.94
C GLY A 54 -23.61 17.88 4.45
N GLN A 55 -24.23 16.83 3.94
CA GLN A 55 -25.23 16.87 2.86
C GLN A 55 -24.80 17.04 1.38
N THR A 56 -23.58 17.42 1.02
CA THR A 56 -23.15 17.44 -0.41
C THR A 56 -22.19 16.31 -0.76
N ARG A 57 -22.67 15.06 -0.72
CA ARG A 57 -21.95 13.92 -1.33
C ARG A 57 -22.35 13.78 -2.79
N PHE A 58 -21.46 14.15 -3.70
CA PHE A 58 -21.66 13.97 -5.14
C PHE A 58 -21.55 12.49 -5.57
N ILE A 59 -20.69 11.71 -4.92
CA ILE A 59 -20.39 10.30 -5.26
C ILE A 59 -20.07 9.51 -3.98
N SER A 60 -20.43 8.22 -3.93
CA SER A 60 -20.08 7.31 -2.83
C SER A 60 -18.56 7.10 -2.70
N PHE A 61 -18.05 7.03 -1.47
CA PHE A 61 -16.63 6.77 -1.18
C PHE A 61 -16.07 5.52 -1.86
N THR A 62 -16.90 4.49 -2.05
CA THR A 62 -16.48 3.28 -2.75
C THR A 62 -16.14 3.57 -4.21
N VAL A 63 -17.00 4.32 -4.91
CA VAL A 63 -16.80 4.69 -6.31
C VAL A 63 -15.59 5.63 -6.45
N GLN A 64 -15.42 6.57 -5.53
CA GLN A 64 -14.24 7.43 -5.50
C GLN A 64 -12.94 6.62 -5.34
N LYS A 65 -12.90 5.62 -4.46
CA LYS A 65 -11.70 4.77 -4.32
C LYS A 65 -11.37 4.04 -5.62
N TRP A 66 -12.38 3.52 -6.32
CA TRP A 66 -12.18 2.86 -7.61
C TRP A 66 -11.71 3.82 -8.71
N ILE A 67 -12.26 5.04 -8.80
CA ILE A 67 -11.82 6.01 -9.83
C ILE A 67 -10.37 6.45 -9.57
N PHE A 68 -9.97 6.63 -8.31
CA PHE A 68 -8.60 6.95 -7.94
C PHE A 68 -7.63 5.86 -8.36
N ILE A 69 -7.95 4.59 -8.07
CA ILE A 69 -7.12 3.46 -8.50
C ILE A 69 -7.00 3.44 -10.02
N ALA A 70 -8.11 3.59 -10.74
CA ALA A 70 -8.11 3.60 -12.21
C ALA A 70 -7.28 4.75 -12.81
N LEU A 71 -7.46 5.98 -12.31
CA LEU A 71 -6.70 7.16 -12.74
C LEU A 71 -5.21 7.03 -12.43
N THR A 72 -4.86 6.42 -11.30
CA THR A 72 -3.46 6.15 -10.93
C THR A 72 -2.81 5.17 -11.90
N LEU A 73 -3.53 4.10 -12.30
CA LEU A 73 -3.04 3.14 -13.29
C LEU A 73 -2.87 3.77 -14.68
N VAL A 74 -3.86 4.56 -15.13
CA VAL A 74 -3.79 5.27 -16.41
C VAL A 74 -2.63 6.26 -16.41
N LYS A 75 -2.45 7.03 -15.33
CA LYS A 75 -1.32 7.96 -15.17
C LYS A 75 0.01 7.22 -15.20
N ALA A 76 0.15 6.11 -14.47
CA ALA A 76 1.37 5.30 -14.47
C ALA A 76 1.69 4.76 -15.87
N TYR A 77 0.68 4.22 -16.58
CA TYR A 77 0.84 3.78 -17.97
C TYR A 77 1.26 4.94 -18.88
N TYR A 78 0.62 6.10 -18.77
CA TYR A 78 0.93 7.25 -19.61
C TYR A 78 2.32 7.81 -19.31
N ILE A 79 2.77 7.81 -18.05
CA ILE A 79 4.14 8.16 -17.67
C ILE A 79 5.13 7.17 -18.30
N ILE A 80 4.92 5.86 -18.16
CA ILE A 80 5.80 4.84 -18.73
C ILE A 80 5.83 4.95 -20.26
N PHE A 81 4.67 4.98 -20.91
CA PHE A 81 4.60 5.05 -22.36
C PHE A 81 5.21 6.34 -22.91
N SER A 82 4.91 7.48 -22.27
CA SER A 82 5.39 8.77 -22.72
C SER A 82 6.85 8.96 -22.37
N PHE A 83 7.24 8.97 -21.09
CA PHE A 83 8.63 9.23 -20.69
C PHE A 83 9.60 8.13 -21.17
N MET A 84 9.09 6.93 -21.49
CA MET A 84 9.88 5.86 -22.09
C MET A 84 9.64 5.67 -23.59
N HIS A 85 9.04 6.64 -24.30
CA HIS A 85 9.03 6.68 -25.76
C HIS A 85 10.44 6.98 -26.32
N LEU A 86 11.37 6.08 -26.00
CA LEU A 86 12.68 5.86 -26.62
C LEU A 86 12.40 5.11 -27.92
N GLY A 87 12.06 5.88 -28.95
CA GLY A 87 11.48 5.38 -30.20
C GLY A 87 12.24 4.23 -30.87
N HIS A 88 13.56 4.07 -30.70
CA HIS A 88 14.30 3.00 -31.41
C HIS A 88 15.55 2.40 -30.72
N GLU A 89 15.97 2.83 -29.53
CA GLU A 89 17.37 2.53 -29.13
C GLU A 89 17.61 1.85 -27.77
N ARG A 90 16.66 1.81 -26.83
CA ARG A 90 16.96 1.31 -25.46
C ARG A 90 15.89 0.37 -24.92
N PHE A 91 15.85 -0.84 -25.48
CA PHE A 91 15.01 -1.95 -24.98
C PHE A 91 15.23 -2.21 -23.48
N ASN A 92 16.50 -2.18 -23.04
CA ASN A 92 16.88 -2.44 -21.64
C ASN A 92 16.28 -1.44 -20.65
N PHE A 93 16.14 -0.16 -21.03
CA PHE A 93 15.55 0.85 -20.15
C PHE A 93 14.07 0.54 -19.89
N LYS A 94 13.32 0.20 -20.96
CA LYS A 94 11.91 -0.20 -20.88
C LYS A 94 11.74 -1.44 -20.01
N LEU A 95 12.65 -2.42 -20.16
CA LEU A 95 12.64 -3.64 -19.37
C LEU A 95 12.88 -3.36 -17.88
N THR A 96 13.86 -2.54 -17.52
CA THR A 96 14.13 -2.24 -16.10
C THR A 96 12.94 -1.58 -15.42
N ILE A 97 12.33 -0.55 -16.03
CA ILE A 97 11.20 0.14 -15.40
C ILE A 97 9.94 -0.73 -15.38
N SER A 98 9.68 -1.49 -16.46
CA SER A 98 8.55 -2.43 -16.50
C SER A 98 8.72 -3.55 -15.47
N LEU A 99 9.91 -4.11 -15.34
CA LEU A 99 10.22 -5.18 -14.39
C LEU A 99 10.09 -4.69 -12.95
N THR A 100 10.64 -3.50 -12.63
CA THR A 100 10.49 -2.90 -11.30
C THR A 100 9.02 -2.65 -10.96
N THR A 101 8.21 -2.20 -11.92
CA THR A 101 6.78 -1.95 -11.69
C THR A 101 6.01 -3.25 -11.40
N VAL A 102 6.22 -4.29 -12.20
CA VAL A 102 5.59 -5.61 -12.00
C VAL A 102 6.04 -6.25 -10.69
N PHE A 103 7.33 -6.15 -10.38
CA PHE A 103 7.88 -6.64 -9.11
C PHE A 103 7.24 -5.95 -7.91
N LEU A 104 7.02 -4.63 -7.98
CA LEU A 104 6.41 -3.86 -6.89
C LEU A 104 4.95 -4.29 -6.66
N VAL A 105 4.17 -4.49 -7.74
CA VAL A 105 2.80 -5.01 -7.64
C VAL A 105 2.78 -6.41 -7.03
N TYR A 106 3.66 -7.30 -7.49
CA TYR A 106 3.80 -8.65 -6.94
C TYR A 106 4.19 -8.63 -5.45
N PHE A 107 5.11 -7.73 -5.07
CA PHE A 107 5.55 -7.56 -3.69
C PHE A 107 4.41 -7.07 -2.78
N ILE A 108 3.59 -6.12 -3.23
CA ILE A 108 2.40 -5.69 -2.47
C ILE A 108 1.44 -6.85 -2.24
N VAL A 109 1.20 -7.69 -3.25
CA VAL A 109 0.33 -8.87 -3.11
C VAL A 109 0.91 -9.87 -2.12
N LEU A 110 2.23 -10.11 -2.17
CA LEU A 110 2.91 -11.00 -1.22
C LEU A 110 2.80 -10.47 0.21
N MET A 111 3.06 -9.18 0.42
CA MET A 111 2.90 -8.54 1.73
C MET A 111 1.46 -8.57 2.21
N MET A 112 0.49 -8.44 1.31
CA MET A 112 -0.93 -8.56 1.62
C MET A 112 -1.27 -9.98 2.10
N MET A 113 -0.76 -11.03 1.43
CA MET A 113 -0.96 -12.42 1.84
C MET A 113 -0.35 -12.71 3.21
N GLU A 114 0.89 -12.30 3.45
CA GLU A 114 1.53 -12.42 4.77
C GLU A 114 0.78 -11.60 5.84
N GLY A 115 0.34 -10.39 5.51
CA GLY A 115 -0.48 -9.57 6.39
C GLY A 115 -1.81 -10.22 6.78
N TYR A 116 -2.46 -10.93 5.84
CA TYR A 116 -3.65 -11.72 6.13
C TYR A 116 -3.33 -12.95 6.98
N ALA A 117 -2.25 -13.66 6.70
CA ALA A 117 -1.82 -14.82 7.48
C ALA A 117 -1.51 -14.44 8.94
N LEU A 118 -0.87 -13.29 9.16
CA LEU A 118 -0.55 -12.78 10.50
C LEU A 118 -1.78 -12.33 11.30
N ARG A 119 -2.88 -11.93 10.65
CA ARG A 119 -4.13 -11.58 11.32
C ARG A 119 -4.74 -12.77 12.07
N ASP A 120 -4.52 -13.97 11.55
CA ASP A 120 -5.05 -15.22 12.10
C ASP A 120 -4.10 -15.83 13.15
N VAL A 121 -2.85 -15.36 13.21
CA VAL A 121 -1.92 -15.57 14.33
C VAL A 121 -2.24 -14.57 15.45
N LYS A 122 -3.50 -14.57 15.91
CA LYS A 122 -3.81 -14.01 17.23
C LYS A 122 -2.95 -14.77 18.23
N LEU A 123 -2.03 -14.06 18.89
CA LEU A 123 -1.18 -14.58 19.94
C LEU A 123 -2.02 -15.50 20.82
N LYS A 124 -1.69 -16.79 20.80
CA LYS A 124 -2.25 -17.78 21.73
C LYS A 124 -1.88 -17.28 23.11
N GLU A 125 -2.82 -16.56 23.74
CA GLU A 125 -2.56 -15.92 25.01
C GLU A 125 -2.10 -17.01 25.99
N PRO A 126 -0.89 -16.89 26.57
CA PRO A 126 -0.53 -17.81 27.62
C PRO A 126 -1.45 -17.49 28.79
N ASP A 127 -2.32 -18.44 29.14
CA ASP A 127 -3.23 -18.47 30.29
C ASP A 127 -2.59 -18.10 31.64
N PHE A 128 -1.27 -17.90 31.65
CA PHE A 128 -0.48 -17.47 32.78
C PHE A 128 -0.99 -16.14 33.37
N PHE A 129 -1.09 -15.05 32.60
CA PHE A 129 -1.47 -13.74 33.17
C PHE A 129 -2.89 -13.73 33.76
N THR A 130 -3.81 -14.48 33.14
CA THR A 130 -5.20 -14.56 33.59
C THR A 130 -5.35 -15.41 34.85
N ARG A 131 -4.58 -16.50 34.99
CA ARG A 131 -4.56 -17.32 36.22
C ARG A 131 -3.86 -16.59 37.35
N THR A 132 -2.69 -16.01 37.10
CA THR A 132 -1.95 -15.23 38.10
C THR A 132 -2.74 -14.03 38.63
N TYR A 133 -3.48 -13.30 37.77
CA TYR A 133 -4.38 -12.22 38.21
C TYR A 133 -5.52 -12.74 39.09
N LYS A 134 -6.16 -13.84 38.69
CA LYS A 134 -7.26 -14.45 39.43
C LYS A 134 -6.81 -15.01 40.79
N ASP A 135 -5.65 -15.64 40.85
CA ASP A 135 -5.14 -16.31 42.04
C ASP A 135 -4.61 -15.31 43.08
N HIS A 136 -4.10 -14.14 42.67
CA HIS A 136 -3.68 -13.07 43.58
C HIS A 136 -4.84 -12.16 44.04
N HIS A 137 -5.99 -12.20 43.38
CA HIS A 137 -7.21 -11.50 43.80
C HIS A 137 -8.25 -12.41 44.47
N ALA A 138 -8.00 -13.72 44.52
CA ALA A 138 -8.90 -14.70 45.12
C ALA A 138 -8.24 -15.47 46.28
N ALA A 139 -7.84 -14.79 47.38
CA ALA A 139 -7.98 -15.25 48.78
C ALA A 139 -7.16 -14.36 49.76
N PRO A 140 -7.54 -14.18 51.06
CA PRO A 140 -8.66 -14.79 51.80
C PRO A 140 -9.52 -13.76 52.60
N ALA A 141 -10.82 -13.74 52.34
CA ALA A 141 -11.85 -13.35 53.31
C ALA A 141 -13.05 -14.29 53.01
N ALA A 142 -13.61 -15.08 53.92
CA ALA A 142 -13.58 -15.04 55.36
C ALA A 142 -13.69 -16.46 55.91
N GLY A 143 -12.99 -16.73 57.00
CA GLY A 143 -13.48 -17.67 58.01
C GLY A 143 -14.48 -16.95 58.90
N HIS A 144 -15.72 -17.42 58.88
CA HIS A 144 -16.77 -17.27 59.91
C HIS A 144 -17.91 -18.14 59.37
N GLY A 145 -18.29 -19.26 59.97
CA GLY A 145 -18.75 -19.38 61.34
C GLY A 145 -20.20 -19.83 61.26
N ASP A 146 -20.50 -20.88 62.01
CA ASP A 146 -21.81 -21.30 62.50
C ASP A 146 -22.61 -22.39 61.79
N GLU A 147 -22.97 -23.34 62.67
CA GLU A 147 -23.66 -24.60 62.53
C GLU A 147 -25.19 -24.43 62.46
N ALA A 148 -25.83 -25.41 61.81
CA ALA A 148 -27.11 -26.03 62.18
C ALA A 148 -28.45 -25.22 62.22
N HIS A 149 -29.53 -26.01 62.22
CA HIS A 149 -30.98 -25.70 62.17
C HIS A 149 -31.56 -25.56 60.75
N GLY A 150 -32.63 -26.23 60.35
CA GLY A 150 -33.67 -27.00 61.04
C GLY A 150 -34.94 -26.93 60.17
N GLU A 151 -35.75 -27.98 60.20
CA GLU A 151 -36.94 -28.22 59.35
C GLU A 151 -37.92 -27.06 59.12
N ALA A 152 -38.53 -27.02 57.94
CA ALA A 152 -39.97 -26.73 57.80
C ALA A 152 -40.55 -27.33 56.49
N HIS A 153 -41.44 -28.30 56.70
CA HIS A 153 -42.43 -28.89 55.80
C HIS A 153 -43.13 -27.91 54.84
N SER A 154 -43.43 -28.37 53.62
CA SER A 154 -44.78 -28.30 53.05
C SER A 154 -44.92 -29.24 51.85
N ASP A 155 -45.50 -30.41 52.09
CA ASP A 155 -46.12 -31.25 51.06
C ASP A 155 -47.29 -30.52 50.39
N GLY A 156 -47.56 -30.84 49.12
CA GLY A 156 -48.72 -30.32 48.41
C GLY A 156 -48.83 -30.71 46.94
N HIS A 157 -49.04 -32.01 46.68
CA HIS A 157 -49.83 -32.59 45.58
C HIS A 157 -49.61 -32.17 44.11
N ALA A 158 -49.22 -33.14 43.27
CA ALA A 158 -50.08 -33.64 42.18
C ALA A 158 -49.47 -34.91 41.51
N HIS A 159 -50.26 -35.99 41.58
CA HIS A 159 -50.18 -37.29 40.89
C HIS A 159 -49.18 -38.35 41.34
#